data_AF-A0A7S1APP7-F1
#
_entry.id   AF-A0A7S1APP7-F1
#
_cell.length_a   1.000
_cell.length_b   1.000
_cell.length_c   1.000
_cell.angle_alpha   90.00
_cell.angle_beta   90.00
_cell.angle_gamma   90.00
#
_symmetry.space_group_name_H-M   'P 1'
#
loop_
_entity.id
_entity.type
_entity.pdbx_description
1 polymer ?
#
loop_
_entity_poly.entity_id
_entity_poly.type
_entity_poly.pdbx_seq_one_letter_code
_entity_poly.pdbx_strand_id
1 'polypeptide(L)'
;AEAVEVAQQDREIRLRGKLVEARRTMKVLTNIFQVLDVHDNDKVTIEDLSNGLHHPEVRELLAFFNVDVADADALFPLLDTDQSGYVSREEFVVACLRT
;
A
#
# COMPACT_ATOMS: atom_id res chain seq x y z
N ALA A 1 -32.79 27.35 -0.73
CA ALA A 1 -31.41 27.33 -1.25
C ALA A 1 -30.42 26.77 -0.23
N GLU A 2 -30.63 26.98 1.07
CA GLU A 2 -29.76 26.48 2.16
C GLU A 2 -29.52 24.96 2.15
N ALA A 3 -30.53 24.13 1.86
CA ALA A 3 -30.36 22.67 1.84
C ALA A 3 -29.40 22.16 0.74
N VAL A 4 -29.25 22.91 -0.36
CA VAL A 4 -28.33 22.56 -1.46
C VAL A 4 -26.91 22.99 -1.12
N GLU A 5 -26.73 24.15 -0.50
CA GLU A 5 -25.42 24.68 -0.07
C GLU A 5 -24.82 23.84 1.07
N VAL A 6 -25.62 23.45 2.06
CA VAL A 6 -25.19 22.55 3.14
C VAL A 6 -24.78 21.18 2.58
N ALA A 7 -25.55 20.62 1.66
CA ALA A 7 -25.20 19.34 1.02
C ALA A 7 -23.91 19.42 0.17
N GLN A 8 -23.63 20.58 -0.44
CA GLN A 8 -22.37 20.82 -1.16
C GLN A 8 -21.18 20.93 -0.21
N GLN A 9 -21.33 21.66 0.90
CA GLN A 9 -20.29 21.77 1.93
C GLN A 9 -19.98 20.42 2.58
N ASP A 10 -21.00 19.63 2.93
CA ASP A 10 -20.82 18.29 3.49
C ASP A 10 -20.09 17.37 2.51
N ARG A 11 -20.41 17.44 1.22
CA ARG A 11 -19.70 16.68 0.19
C ARG A 11 -18.22 17.11 0.12
N GLU A 12 -17.93 18.40 0.15
CA GLU A 12 -16.57 18.90 0.10
C GLU A 12 -15.75 18.48 1.32
N ILE A 13 -16.33 18.59 2.53
CA ILE A 13 -15.69 18.16 3.78
C ILE A 13 -15.37 16.66 3.73
N ARG A 14 -16.32 15.84 3.27
CA ARG A 14 -16.11 14.39 3.12
C ARG A 14 -15.03 14.05 2.10
N LEU A 15 -14.98 14.76 0.97
CA LEU A 15 -13.93 14.57 -0.04
C LEU A 15 -12.55 14.93 0.50
N ARG A 16 -12.43 16.04 1.23
CA ARG A 16 -11.18 16.44 1.89
C ARG A 16 -10.72 15.39 2.90
N GLY A 17 -11.64 14.85 3.72
CA GLY A 17 -11.34 13.78 4.67
C GLY A 17 -10.73 12.55 3.98
N LYS A 18 -11.40 12.06 2.91
CA LYS A 18 -10.91 10.91 2.11
C LYS A 18 -9.55 11.14 1.48
N LEU A 19 -9.27 12.36 0.98
CA LEU A 19 -7.97 12.70 0.39
C LEU A 19 -6.85 12.69 1.43
N VAL A 20 -7.12 13.18 2.65
CA VAL A 20 -6.14 13.17 3.75
C VAL A 20 -5.83 11.73 4.18
N GLU A 21 -6.84 10.87 4.30
CA GLU A 21 -6.66 9.45 4.60
C GLU A 21 -5.84 8.75 3.51
N ALA A 22 -6.23 8.90 2.25
CA ALA A 22 -5.50 8.34 1.11
C ALA A 22 -4.02 8.75 1.13
N ARG A 23 -3.72 10.03 1.39
CA ARG A 23 -2.34 10.53 1.46
C ARG A 23 -1.56 9.93 2.62
N ARG A 24 -2.19 9.70 3.78
CA ARG A 24 -1.54 9.02 4.91
C ARG A 24 -1.25 7.56 4.57
N THR A 25 -2.23 6.85 4.02
CA THR A 25 -2.07 5.47 3.58
C THR A 25 -0.92 5.34 2.57
N MET A 26 -0.91 6.16 1.53
CA MET A 26 0.18 6.18 0.54
C MET A 26 1.54 6.40 1.21
N LYS A 27 1.65 7.34 2.16
CA LYS A 27 2.92 7.60 2.84
C LYS A 27 3.42 6.39 3.63
N VAL A 28 2.53 5.70 4.34
CA VAL A 28 2.93 4.51 5.11
C VAL A 28 3.29 3.36 4.18
N LEU A 29 2.51 3.10 3.14
CA LEU A 29 2.83 2.06 2.15
C LEU A 29 4.17 2.33 1.45
N THR A 30 4.45 3.59 1.09
CA THR A 30 5.76 3.98 0.54
C THR A 30 6.90 3.71 1.52
N ASN A 31 6.71 3.97 2.82
CA ASN A 31 7.72 3.66 3.82
C ASN A 31 7.96 2.16 3.94
N ILE A 32 6.92 1.33 3.89
CA ILE A 32 7.05 -0.14 3.91
C ILE A 32 7.82 -0.60 2.69
N PHE A 33 7.46 -0.11 1.50
CA PHE A 33 8.16 -0.43 0.26
C PHE A 33 9.67 -0.12 0.37
N GLN A 34 10.02 1.03 0.95
CA GLN A 34 11.41 1.43 1.11
C GLN A 34 12.18 0.56 2.13
N VAL A 35 11.50 -0.06 3.09
CA VAL A 35 12.10 -1.06 3.99
C VAL A 35 12.35 -2.37 3.25
N LEU A 36 11.46 -2.74 2.32
CA LEU A 36 11.58 -3.94 1.49
C LEU A 36 12.63 -3.78 0.38
N ASP A 37 12.75 -2.60 -0.22
CA ASP A 37 13.74 -2.30 -1.28
C ASP A 37 15.14 -2.11 -0.70
N VAL A 38 15.78 -3.21 -0.32
CA VAL A 38 17.13 -3.23 0.28
C VAL A 38 18.20 -2.70 -0.69
N HIS A 39 17.93 -2.75 -1.98
CA HIS A 39 18.86 -2.37 -3.04
C HIS A 39 18.70 -0.91 -3.53
N ASP A 40 17.69 -0.19 -3.04
CA ASP A 40 17.34 1.19 -3.42
C ASP A 40 17.26 1.36 -4.95
N ASN A 41 16.62 0.39 -5.61
CA ASN A 41 16.51 0.33 -7.07
C ASN A 41 15.06 0.44 -7.57
N ASP A 42 14.14 0.84 -6.68
CA ASP A 42 12.70 0.94 -6.89
C ASP A 42 12.03 -0.40 -7.25
N LYS A 43 12.63 -1.52 -6.83
CA LYS A 43 12.14 -2.88 -7.12
C LYS A 43 12.27 -3.77 -5.89
N VAL A 44 11.20 -4.50 -5.60
CA VAL A 44 11.20 -5.55 -4.57
C VAL A 44 11.15 -6.90 -5.27
N THR A 45 12.18 -7.71 -5.10
CA THR A 45 12.20 -9.10 -5.58
C THR A 45 11.49 -10.04 -4.60
N ILE A 46 11.27 -11.29 -5.01
CA ILE A 46 10.72 -12.31 -4.10
C ILE A 46 11.65 -12.55 -2.90
N GLU A 47 12.96 -12.46 -3.10
CA GLU A 47 13.96 -12.60 -2.04
C GLU A 47 13.88 -11.44 -1.06
N ASP A 48 13.75 -10.21 -1.55
CA ASP A 48 13.56 -9.00 -0.74
C ASP A 48 12.28 -9.08 0.08
N LEU A 49 11.18 -9.48 -0.54
CA LEU A 49 9.91 -9.67 0.13
C LEU A 49 10.02 -10.75 1.21
N SER A 50 10.58 -11.92 0.88
CA SER A 50 10.77 -13.03 1.82
C SER A 50 11.62 -12.61 3.02
N ASN A 51 12.75 -11.95 2.79
CA ASN A 51 13.59 -11.40 3.86
C ASN A 51 12.85 -10.35 4.68
N GLY A 52 12.12 -9.45 4.03
CA GLY A 52 11.27 -8.46 4.66
C GLY A 52 10.24 -9.08 5.60
N LEU A 53 9.57 -10.16 5.18
CA LEU A 53 8.59 -10.87 6.00
C LEU A 53 9.20 -11.56 7.23
N HIS A 54 10.51 -11.79 7.29
CA HIS A 54 11.16 -12.23 8.51
C HIS A 54 11.25 -11.13 9.58
N HIS A 55 11.10 -9.85 9.19
CA HIS A 55 11.08 -8.72 10.12
C HIS A 55 9.67 -8.54 10.71
N PRO A 56 9.49 -8.62 12.05
CA PRO A 56 8.18 -8.48 12.68
C PRO A 56 7.50 -7.14 12.37
N GLU A 57 8.29 -6.06 12.29
CA GLU A 57 7.79 -4.72 11.99
C GLU A 57 7.13 -4.65 10.60
N VAL A 58 7.74 -5.28 9.59
CA VAL A 58 7.19 -5.33 8.23
C VAL A 58 5.88 -6.12 8.22
N ARG A 59 5.82 -7.26 8.93
CA ARG A 59 4.59 -8.05 9.05
C ARG A 59 3.47 -7.30 9.75
N GLU A 60 3.77 -6.60 10.84
CA GLU A 60 2.79 -5.79 11.58
C GLU A 60 2.26 -4.64 10.71
N LEU A 61 3.14 -3.98 9.96
CA LEU A 61 2.76 -2.90 9.06
C LEU A 61 1.90 -3.39 7.89
N LEU A 62 2.22 -4.53 7.29
CA LEU A 62 1.39 -5.14 6.23
C LEU A 62 0.02 -5.58 6.76
N ALA A 63 -0.01 -6.21 7.95
CA ALA A 63 -1.26 -6.62 8.60
C ALA A 63 -2.15 -5.43 8.95
N PHE A 64 -1.57 -4.27 9.29
CA PHE A 64 -2.32 -3.02 9.51
C PHE A 64 -3.06 -2.55 8.25
N PHE A 65 -2.57 -2.88 7.04
CA PHE A 65 -3.23 -2.61 5.77
C PHE A 65 -4.09 -3.78 5.26
N ASN A 66 -4.44 -4.74 6.12
CA ASN A 66 -5.23 -5.92 5.74
C ASN A 66 -4.58 -6.78 4.64
N VAL A 67 -3.27 -6.65 4.43
CA VAL A 67 -2.54 -7.52 3.52
C VAL A 67 -2.30 -8.83 4.25
N ASP A 68 -2.91 -9.92 3.77
CA ASP A 68 -2.74 -11.25 4.37
C ASP A 68 -1.35 -11.79 4.06
N VAL A 69 -0.51 -11.83 5.08
CA VAL A 69 0.89 -12.23 4.98
C VAL A 69 1.01 -13.70 5.37
N ALA A 70 0.51 -14.58 4.51
CA ALA A 70 0.65 -16.04 4.70
C ALA A 70 2.09 -16.49 4.43
N ASP A 71 2.64 -16.10 3.27
CA ASP A 71 4.01 -16.37 2.83
C ASP A 71 4.36 -15.43 1.65
N ALA A 72 5.65 -15.16 1.42
CA ALA A 72 6.13 -14.37 0.30
C ALA A 72 5.73 -14.99 -1.04
N ASP A 73 5.79 -16.32 -1.16
CA ASP A 73 5.41 -17.05 -2.38
C ASP A 73 3.92 -16.89 -2.73
N ALA A 74 3.06 -16.71 -1.72
CA ALA A 74 1.63 -16.47 -1.92
C ALA A 74 1.33 -15.00 -2.20
N LEU A 75 2.07 -14.07 -1.57
CA LEU A 75 1.85 -12.64 -1.67
C LEU A 75 2.43 -12.04 -2.96
N PHE A 76 3.63 -12.46 -3.36
CA PHE A 76 4.36 -11.85 -4.48
C PHE A 76 3.58 -11.86 -5.80
N PRO A 77 2.91 -12.95 -6.23
CA PRO A 77 2.13 -12.96 -7.47
C PRO A 77 0.88 -12.07 -7.41
N LEU A 78 0.41 -11.70 -6.21
CA LEU A 78 -0.70 -10.75 -6.03
C LEU A 78 -0.22 -9.30 -6.18
N LEU A 79 1.06 -9.06 -5.91
CA LEU A 79 1.71 -7.76 -6.03
C LEU A 79 2.27 -7.52 -7.44
N ASP A 80 2.99 -8.50 -8.02
CA ASP A 80 3.59 -8.43 -9.37
C ASP A 80 2.51 -8.66 -10.45
N THR A 81 1.72 -7.62 -10.70
CA THR A 81 0.55 -7.70 -11.60
C THR A 81 0.93 -7.74 -13.07
N ASP A 82 2.08 -7.19 -13.43
CA ASP A 82 2.59 -7.21 -14.80
C ASP A 82 3.51 -8.40 -15.11
N GLN A 83 3.82 -9.23 -14.11
CA GLN A 83 4.69 -10.41 -14.20
C GLN A 83 6.11 -10.05 -14.65
N SER A 84 6.60 -8.87 -14.26
CA SER A 84 7.95 -8.41 -14.57
C SER A 84 9.03 -9.14 -13.77
N GLY A 85 8.66 -9.93 -12.76
CA GLY A 85 9.56 -10.65 -11.87
C GLY A 85 10.08 -9.78 -10.72
N TYR A 86 9.52 -8.58 -10.55
CA TYR A 86 9.76 -7.68 -9.43
C TYR A 86 8.48 -6.89 -9.15
N VAL A 87 8.30 -6.44 -7.91
CA VAL A 87 7.20 -5.56 -7.54
C VAL A 87 7.70 -4.13 -7.58
N SER A 88 7.11 -3.32 -8.45
CA SER A 88 7.34 -1.88 -8.45
C SER A 88 6.61 -1.19 -7.28
N ARG A 89 7.05 0.02 -6.94
CA ARG A 89 6.40 0.84 -5.91
C ARG A 89 4.92 1.07 -6.22
N GLU A 90 4.61 1.36 -7.48
CA GLU A 90 3.25 1.58 -7.96
C GLU A 90 2.39 0.33 -7.77
N GLU A 91 2.89 -0.84 -8.16
CA GLU A 91 2.20 -2.11 -7.99
C GLU A 91 1.96 -2.44 -6.53
N PHE A 92 2.97 -2.29 -5.68
CA PHE A 92 2.82 -2.51 -4.25
C PHE A 92 1.71 -1.65 -3.65
N VAL A 93 1.75 -0.34 -3.92
CA VAL A 93 0.75 0.60 -3.39
C VAL A 93 -0.65 0.29 -3.95
N VAL A 94 -0.76 0.03 -5.25
CA VAL A 94 -2.05 -0.26 -5.91
C VAL A 94 -2.63 -1.58 -5.42
N ALA A 95 -1.82 -2.63 -5.27
CA ALA A 95 -2.26 -3.93 -4.78
C ALA A 95 -2.77 -3.82 -3.34
N CYS A 96 -1.99 -3.19 -2.45
CA CYS A 96 -2.40 -2.99 -1.04
C CYS A 96 -3.65 -2.10 -0.87
N LEU A 97 -3.94 -1.22 -1.83
CA LEU A 97 -5.17 -0.40 -1.83
C LEU A 97 -6.39 -1.11 -2.45
N ARG A 98 -6.19 -2.22 -3.17
CA ARG A 98 -7.25 -2.99 -3.82
C ARG A 98 -7.77 -4.13 -2.96
N THR A 99 -6.92 -4.69 -2.09
CA THR A 99 -7.26 -5.66 -1.04
C THR A 99 -8.02 -5.02 0.10
#